data_AF-A0A7W9DPF1-F1
#
_entry.id   AF-A0A7W9DPF1-F1
#
_cell.length_a   1.000
_cell.length_b   1.000
_cell.length_c   1.000
_cell.angle_alpha   90.00
_cell.angle_beta   90.00
_cell.angle_gamma   90.00
#
_symmetry.space_group_name_H-M   'P 1'
#
loop_
_entity.id
_entity.type
_entity.pdbx_description
1 polymer ?
#
loop_
_entity_poly.entity_id
_entity_poly.type
_entity_poly.pdbx_seq_one_letter_code
_entity_poly.pdbx_strand_id
1 'polypeptide(L)'
;MTAIFLPPDAGTLLPFLGTTMTVKAGGEETGGALSVIRSDCPPGFATPRHVHHNDDEAFYVLSGTVQVHCEDETWEAGPGGFILLPRGRPHAFVNRGDGLLSMLQLTWPSGFEHFAAEVAALPPGAPDPALLAEVGARHGYEILGPPPPR
;
A
#
# COMPACT_ATOMS: atom_id res chain seq x y z
N MET A 1 14.20 9.87 17.01
CA MET A 1 14.50 9.62 15.58
C MET A 1 16.00 9.54 15.40
N THR A 2 16.48 8.54 14.67
CA THR A 2 17.89 8.36 14.31
C THR A 2 18.01 8.35 12.79
N ALA A 3 19.13 8.85 12.27
CA ALA A 3 19.41 8.73 10.85
C ALA A 3 19.61 7.26 10.48
N ILE A 4 19.04 6.84 9.36
CA ILE A 4 19.19 5.49 8.81
C ILE A 4 19.75 5.58 7.39
N PHE A 5 20.57 4.60 7.01
CA PHE A 5 20.98 4.36 5.64
C PHE A 5 20.66 2.92 5.29
N LEU A 6 19.94 2.73 4.17
CA LEU A 6 19.67 1.42 3.61
C LEU A 6 20.33 1.35 2.23
N PRO A 7 21.19 0.36 1.94
CA PRO A 7 21.64 0.13 0.57
C PRO A 7 20.47 -0.22 -0.34
N PRO A 8 20.67 -0.23 -1.68
CA PRO A 8 19.63 -0.64 -2.62
C PRO A 8 18.97 -1.96 -2.20
N ASP A 9 17.65 -2.03 -2.36
CA ASP A 9 16.79 -3.16 -2.02
C ASP A 9 16.75 -3.59 -0.54
N ALA A 10 17.58 -3.02 0.36
CA ALA A 10 17.50 -3.28 1.79
C ALA A 10 16.26 -2.66 2.45
N GLY A 11 15.81 -3.27 3.53
CA GLY A 11 14.59 -2.93 4.25
C GLY A 11 13.90 -4.21 4.74
N THR A 12 12.77 -4.06 5.43
CA THR A 12 12.01 -5.21 5.91
C THR A 12 11.07 -5.69 4.82
N LEU A 13 11.27 -6.93 4.36
CA LEU A 13 10.45 -7.56 3.33
C LEU A 13 9.20 -8.18 3.95
N LEU A 14 8.03 -7.80 3.42
CA LEU A 14 6.73 -8.28 3.84
C LEU A 14 5.96 -8.78 2.61
N PRO A 15 5.67 -10.10 2.50
CA PRO A 15 4.68 -10.59 1.56
C PRO A 15 3.31 -10.01 1.90
N PHE A 16 2.62 -9.41 0.93
CA PHE A 16 1.35 -8.76 1.19
C PHE A 16 0.37 -9.03 0.05
N LEU A 17 -0.66 -9.85 0.27
CA LEU A 17 -1.72 -10.12 -0.73
C LEU A 17 -1.21 -10.51 -2.14
N GLY A 18 -0.06 -11.19 -2.24
CA GLY A 18 0.56 -11.55 -3.52
C GLY A 18 1.43 -10.47 -4.18
N THR A 19 1.60 -9.31 -3.54
CA THR A 19 2.65 -8.33 -3.82
C THR A 19 3.81 -8.47 -2.82
N THR A 20 4.93 -7.80 -3.12
CA THR A 20 6.07 -7.66 -2.20
C THR A 20 6.14 -6.21 -1.71
N MET A 21 6.09 -6.03 -0.40
CA MET A 21 6.35 -4.75 0.24
C MET A 21 7.74 -4.76 0.88
N THR A 22 8.49 -3.68 0.71
CA THR A 22 9.77 -3.45 1.39
C THR A 22 9.66 -2.19 2.23
N VAL A 23 9.56 -2.33 3.55
CA VAL A 23 9.53 -1.20 4.48
C VAL A 23 10.93 -0.57 4.53
N LYS A 24 11.01 0.72 4.20
CA LYS A 24 12.26 1.51 4.22
C LYS A 24 12.38 2.31 5.51
N ALA A 25 11.26 2.80 6.04
CA ALA A 25 11.16 3.44 7.35
C ALA A 25 9.72 3.30 7.84
N GLY A 26 9.52 2.96 9.11
CA GLY A 26 8.22 2.91 9.77
C GLY A 26 8.16 3.84 10.98
N GLY A 27 7.20 3.59 11.87
CA GLY A 27 7.01 4.37 13.08
C GLY A 27 8.22 4.33 14.03
N GLU A 28 8.97 3.23 14.06
CA GLU A 28 10.17 3.09 14.90
C GLU A 28 11.27 4.07 14.48
N GLU A 29 11.55 4.18 13.18
CA GLU A 29 12.57 5.10 12.67
C GLU A 29 12.09 6.55 12.65
N THR A 30 10.82 6.77 12.30
CA THR A 30 10.25 8.10 12.07
C THR A 30 9.59 8.72 13.30
N GLY A 31 9.54 8.01 14.44
CA GLY A 31 8.85 8.49 15.63
C GLY A 31 7.34 8.66 15.42
N GLY A 32 6.74 7.80 14.60
CA GLY A 32 5.30 7.84 14.30
C GLY A 32 4.90 8.73 13.13
N ALA A 33 5.84 9.42 12.48
CA ALA A 33 5.51 10.50 11.55
C ALA A 33 5.13 10.03 10.14
N LEU A 34 5.78 8.98 9.64
CA LEU A 34 5.67 8.56 8.24
C LEU A 34 6.07 7.09 8.09
N SER A 35 5.31 6.33 7.31
CA SER A 35 5.76 5.06 6.76
C SER A 35 6.20 5.25 5.32
N VAL A 36 7.36 4.69 4.96
CA VAL A 36 7.91 4.68 3.61
C VAL A 36 8.08 3.23 3.18
N ILE A 37 7.29 2.79 2.22
CA ILE A 37 7.25 1.40 1.76
C ILE A 37 7.44 1.40 0.26
N ARG A 38 8.31 0.53 -0.26
CA ARG A 38 8.33 0.21 -1.69
C ARG A 38 7.39 -0.95 -1.93
N SER A 39 6.46 -0.80 -2.85
CA SER A 39 5.49 -1.83 -3.23
C SER A 39 5.76 -2.28 -4.68
N ASP A 40 6.09 -3.56 -4.86
CA ASP A 40 6.37 -4.18 -6.16
C ASP A 40 5.22 -5.12 -6.55
N CYS A 41 4.28 -4.58 -7.31
CA CYS A 41 2.98 -5.19 -7.62
C CYS A 41 3.01 -5.92 -8.97
N PRO A 42 2.75 -7.24 -9.02
CA PRO A 42 2.73 -7.98 -10.29
C PRO A 42 1.56 -7.54 -11.20
N PRO A 43 1.60 -7.90 -12.50
CA PRO A 43 0.50 -7.63 -13.42
C PRO A 43 -0.84 -8.13 -12.89
N GLY A 44 -1.86 -7.26 -12.93
CA GLY A 44 -3.21 -7.58 -12.45
C GLY A 44 -3.39 -7.53 -10.93
N PHE A 45 -2.35 -7.22 -10.15
CA PHE A 45 -2.53 -6.93 -8.73
C PHE A 45 -3.46 -5.72 -8.55
N ALA A 46 -4.41 -5.85 -7.62
CA ALA A 46 -5.33 -4.79 -7.28
C ALA A 46 -5.67 -4.84 -5.79
N THR A 47 -5.83 -3.68 -5.17
CA THR A 47 -6.31 -3.58 -3.79
C THR A 47 -7.84 -3.62 -3.75
N PRO A 48 -8.45 -4.17 -2.68
CA PRO A 48 -9.87 -3.96 -2.40
C PRO A 48 -10.23 -2.48 -2.37
N ARG A 49 -11.50 -2.12 -2.57
CA ARG A 49 -11.95 -0.75 -2.27
C ARG A 49 -11.89 -0.55 -0.76
N HIS A 50 -11.19 0.48 -0.30
CA HIS A 50 -10.96 0.72 1.12
C HIS A 50 -10.87 2.20 1.50
N VAL A 51 -10.91 2.47 2.80
CA VAL A 51 -10.74 3.79 3.42
C VAL A 51 -9.68 3.71 4.50
N HIS A 52 -8.78 4.68 4.52
CA HIS A 52 -7.86 4.92 5.63
C HIS A 52 -8.52 5.90 6.60
N HIS A 53 -8.71 5.52 7.85
CA HIS A 53 -9.30 6.39 8.87
C HIS A 53 -8.26 7.24 9.59
N ASN A 54 -7.01 6.76 9.67
CA ASN A 54 -5.98 7.33 10.54
C ASN A 54 -4.85 8.03 9.79
N ASP A 55 -4.64 7.73 8.51
CA ASP A 55 -3.50 8.20 7.73
C ASP A 55 -3.91 8.62 6.31
N ASP A 56 -3.21 9.62 5.79
CA ASP A 56 -3.26 9.94 4.36
C ASP A 56 -2.25 9.05 3.64
N GLU A 57 -2.53 8.70 2.39
CA GLU A 57 -1.66 7.88 1.56
C GLU A 57 -1.18 8.65 0.32
N ALA A 58 0.05 8.41 -0.10
CA ALA A 58 0.49 8.81 -1.43
C ALA A 58 1.30 7.74 -2.14
N PHE A 59 1.19 7.75 -3.46
CA PHE A 59 2.00 6.95 -4.36
C PHE A 59 2.96 7.82 -5.15
N TYR A 60 4.23 7.41 -5.22
CA TYR A 60 5.21 7.92 -6.17
C TYR A 60 5.72 6.78 -7.05
N VAL A 61 5.42 6.83 -8.35
CA VAL A 61 5.66 5.71 -9.26
C VAL A 61 7.13 5.68 -9.69
N LEU A 62 7.78 4.53 -9.53
CA LEU A 62 9.17 4.30 -9.92
C LEU A 62 9.26 3.63 -11.30
N SER A 63 8.42 2.64 -11.55
CA SER A 63 8.34 1.93 -12.84
C SER A 63 6.94 1.35 -13.06
N GLY A 64 6.55 1.12 -14.31
CA GLY A 64 5.21 0.61 -14.64
C GLY A 64 4.14 1.70 -14.57
N THR A 65 2.87 1.30 -14.54
CA THR A 65 1.73 2.22 -14.53
C THR A 65 0.72 1.74 -13.49
N VAL A 66 0.31 2.65 -12.61
CA VAL A 66 -0.80 2.43 -11.68
C VAL A 66 -2.05 3.14 -12.19
N GLN A 67 -3.20 2.48 -12.12
CA GLN A 67 -4.50 3.12 -12.21
C GLN A 67 -5.12 3.19 -10.81
N VAL A 68 -5.55 4.37 -10.39
CA VAL A 68 -6.18 4.62 -9.09
C VAL A 68 -7.61 5.08 -9.30
N HIS A 69 -8.52 4.49 -8.53
CA HIS A 69 -9.90 4.93 -8.39
C HIS A 69 -10.06 5.59 -7.03
N CYS A 70 -10.48 6.85 -6.98
CA CYS A 70 -10.73 7.57 -5.73
C CYS A 70 -12.06 8.32 -5.86
N GLU A 71 -13.03 7.98 -5.02
CA GLU A 71 -14.41 8.45 -5.16
C GLU A 71 -14.96 8.27 -6.59
N ASP A 72 -15.21 9.37 -7.31
CA ASP A 72 -15.72 9.43 -8.68
C ASP A 72 -14.62 9.66 -9.73
N GLU A 73 -13.36 9.77 -9.28
CA GLU A 73 -12.21 10.07 -10.13
C GLU A 73 -11.41 8.81 -10.43
N THR A 74 -10.82 8.77 -11.63
CA THR A 74 -9.88 7.72 -12.03
C THR A 74 -8.67 8.37 -12.68
N TRP A 75 -7.48 8.00 -12.21
CA TRP A 75 -6.22 8.51 -12.71
C TRP A 75 -5.28 7.37 -13.08
N GLU A 76 -4.41 7.64 -14.04
CA GLU A 76 -3.29 6.77 -14.38
C GLU A 76 -1.98 7.53 -14.20
N ALA A 77 -1.00 6.88 -13.58
CA ALA A 77 0.32 7.45 -13.36
C ALA A 77 1.41 6.44 -13.75
N GLY A 78 2.32 6.89 -14.63
CA GLY A 78 3.57 6.21 -14.94
C GLY A 78 4.74 6.77 -14.12
N PRO A 79 6.00 6.43 -14.46
CA PRO A 79 7.18 6.82 -13.69
C PRO A 79 7.30 8.33 -13.47
N GLY A 80 7.59 8.74 -12.23
CA GLY A 80 7.62 10.14 -11.80
C GLY A 80 6.24 10.74 -11.51
N GLY A 81 5.15 10.00 -11.74
CA GLY A 81 3.81 10.39 -11.34
C GLY A 81 3.62 10.31 -9.83
N PHE A 82 2.79 11.21 -9.31
CA PHE A 82 2.45 11.32 -7.90
C PHE A 82 0.93 11.35 -7.73
N ILE A 83 0.41 10.61 -6.76
CA ILE A 83 -1.01 10.58 -6.40
C ILE A 83 -1.10 10.74 -4.89
N LEU A 84 -1.95 11.67 -4.44
CA LEU A 84 -2.26 11.88 -3.01
C LEU A 84 -3.71 11.44 -2.75
N LEU A 85 -3.90 10.64 -1.72
CA LEU A 85 -5.16 10.06 -1.28
C LEU A 85 -5.37 10.45 0.19
N PRO A 86 -6.03 11.58 0.46
CA PRO A 86 -6.34 11.98 1.83
C PRO A 86 -7.21 10.94 2.55
N ARG A 87 -6.99 10.80 3.86
CA ARG A 87 -7.78 9.95 4.74
C ARG A 87 -9.28 10.20 4.59
N GLY A 88 -10.08 9.18 4.81
CA GLY A 88 -11.54 9.24 4.70
C GLY A 88 -12.08 9.20 3.26
N ARG A 89 -11.22 9.26 2.23
CA ARG A 89 -11.66 9.12 0.83
C ARG A 89 -11.57 7.68 0.35
N PRO A 90 -12.68 7.03 -0.05
CA PRO A 90 -12.67 5.66 -0.55
C PRO A 90 -11.87 5.50 -1.83
N HIS A 91 -10.89 4.60 -1.84
CA HIS A 91 -10.03 4.38 -2.99
C HIS A 91 -9.62 2.91 -3.20
N ALA A 92 -9.08 2.63 -4.38
CA ALA A 92 -8.44 1.37 -4.76
C ALA A 92 -7.43 1.64 -5.88
N PHE A 93 -6.45 0.77 -6.08
CA PHE A 93 -5.57 0.83 -7.24
C PHE A 93 -5.38 -0.53 -7.89
N VAL A 94 -4.99 -0.51 -9.16
CA VAL A 94 -4.71 -1.70 -9.96
C VAL A 94 -3.49 -1.49 -10.85
N ASN A 95 -2.63 -2.51 -10.92
CA ASN A 95 -1.62 -2.62 -11.98
C ASN A 95 -2.28 -3.23 -13.24
N ARG A 96 -2.75 -2.39 -14.15
CA ARG A 96 -3.32 -2.86 -15.43
C ARG A 96 -2.26 -3.28 -16.44
N GLY A 97 -1.01 -2.83 -16.27
CA GLY A 97 0.08 -3.14 -17.18
C GLY A 97 0.45 -4.62 -17.22
N ASP A 98 1.18 -5.02 -18.26
CA ASP A 98 1.68 -6.40 -18.41
C ASP A 98 3.02 -6.63 -17.68
N GLY A 99 3.58 -5.60 -17.07
CA GLY A 99 4.85 -5.62 -16.33
C GLY A 99 4.69 -5.33 -14.84
N LEU A 100 5.80 -5.44 -14.12
CA LEU A 100 5.87 -5.09 -12.70
C LEU A 100 5.63 -3.58 -12.51
N LEU A 101 4.68 -3.24 -11.65
CA LEU A 101 4.51 -1.89 -11.11
C LEU A 101 5.37 -1.77 -9.85
N SER A 102 6.25 -0.77 -9.79
CA SER A 102 7.04 -0.43 -8.60
C SER A 102 6.75 1.00 -8.19
N MET A 103 6.42 1.22 -6.93
CA MET A 103 6.09 2.54 -6.40
C MET A 103 6.52 2.68 -4.94
N LEU A 104 6.76 3.91 -4.52
CA LEU A 104 6.78 4.26 -3.10
C LEU A 104 5.36 4.51 -2.65
N GLN A 105 4.94 3.79 -1.63
CA GLN A 105 3.74 4.03 -0.84
C GLN A 105 4.16 4.74 0.44
N LEU A 106 3.58 5.92 0.65
CA LEU A 106 3.86 6.81 1.77
C LEU A 106 2.58 6.96 2.57
N THR A 107 2.61 6.72 3.88
CA THR A 107 1.45 6.96 4.74
C THR A 107 1.82 7.80 5.95
N TRP A 108 0.98 8.80 6.29
CA TRP A 108 1.22 9.66 7.44
C TRP A 108 -0.07 10.00 8.22
N PRO A 109 -0.04 9.94 9.57
CA PRO A 109 1.00 9.36 10.43
C PRO A 109 1.34 7.90 10.08
N SER A 110 2.47 7.40 10.58
CA SER A 110 2.89 6.02 10.30
C SER A 110 1.90 4.99 10.88
N GLY A 111 1.95 3.76 10.38
CA GLY A 111 1.21 2.64 10.96
C GLY A 111 0.87 1.54 9.95
N PHE A 112 0.87 1.87 8.65
CA PHE A 112 0.55 0.92 7.58
C PHE A 112 1.48 -0.31 7.58
N GLU A 113 2.75 -0.13 7.94
CA GLU A 113 3.73 -1.21 8.05
C GLU A 113 3.33 -2.27 9.08
N HIS A 114 2.60 -1.89 10.14
CA HIS A 114 2.11 -2.84 11.15
C HIS A 114 0.94 -3.66 10.60
N PHE A 115 0.04 -3.03 9.85
CA PHE A 115 -1.02 -3.73 9.12
C PHE A 115 -0.42 -4.69 8.09
N ALA A 116 0.55 -4.21 7.29
CA ALA A 116 1.24 -5.04 6.32
C ALA A 116 1.94 -6.24 6.97
N ALA A 117 2.58 -6.04 8.13
CA ALA A 117 3.25 -7.11 8.87
C ALA A 117 2.25 -8.15 9.41
N GLU A 118 1.10 -7.71 9.89
CA GLU A 118 0.06 -8.63 10.36
C GLU A 118 -0.56 -9.42 9.22
N VAL A 119 -0.85 -8.79 8.08
CA VAL A 119 -1.30 -9.48 6.86
C VAL A 119 -0.24 -10.46 6.36
N ALA A 120 1.04 -10.09 6.41
CA ALA A 120 2.16 -10.97 6.02
C ALA A 120 2.30 -12.21 6.90
N ALA A 121 1.84 -12.15 8.16
CA ALA A 121 1.87 -13.26 9.10
C ALA A 121 0.67 -14.22 8.95
N LEU A 122 -0.33 -13.88 8.13
CA LEU A 122 -1.45 -14.77 7.84
C LEU A 122 -0.99 -16.02 7.05
N PRO A 123 -1.72 -17.14 7.12
CA PRO A 123 -1.42 -18.31 6.33
C PRO A 123 -1.28 -17.98 4.83
N PRO A 124 -0.34 -18.63 4.12
CA PRO A 124 -0.08 -18.32 2.72
C PRO A 124 -1.31 -18.59 1.84
N GLY A 125 -1.54 -17.70 0.87
CA GLY A 125 -2.69 -17.72 -0.01
C GLY A 125 -3.46 -16.40 0.03
N ALA A 126 -4.54 -16.30 -0.74
CA ALA A 126 -5.46 -15.20 -0.58
C ALA A 126 -6.20 -15.34 0.76
N PRO A 127 -6.10 -14.37 1.69
CA PRO A 127 -6.79 -14.47 2.96
C PRO A 127 -8.30 -14.45 2.75
N ASP A 128 -9.04 -15.07 3.67
CA ASP A 128 -10.50 -14.91 3.75
C ASP A 128 -10.84 -13.41 3.81
N PRO A 129 -11.69 -12.87 2.91
CA PRO A 129 -12.08 -11.47 2.92
C PRO A 129 -12.60 -10.99 4.28
N ALA A 130 -13.28 -11.84 5.05
CA ALA A 130 -13.77 -11.47 6.37
C ALA A 130 -12.61 -11.26 7.36
N LEU A 131 -11.63 -12.15 7.35
CA LEU A 131 -10.42 -12.03 8.16
C LEU A 131 -9.60 -10.80 7.76
N LEU A 132 -9.45 -10.55 6.46
CA LEU A 132 -8.72 -9.37 5.98
C LEU A 132 -9.42 -8.07 6.42
N ALA A 133 -10.76 -8.03 6.40
CA ALA A 133 -11.52 -6.89 6.89
C ALA A 133 -11.37 -6.71 8.41
N GLU A 134 -11.37 -7.79 9.19
CA GLU A 134 -11.14 -7.74 10.64
C GLU A 134 -9.73 -7.21 10.97
N VAL A 135 -8.70 -7.71 10.28
CA VAL A 135 -7.33 -7.23 10.43
C VAL A 135 -7.25 -5.76 10.04
N GLY A 136 -7.80 -5.37 8.88
CA GLY A 136 -7.85 -3.98 8.44
C GLY A 136 -8.47 -3.06 9.48
N ALA A 137 -9.64 -3.44 10.02
CA ALA A 137 -10.36 -2.63 10.99
C ALA A 137 -9.55 -2.36 12.28
N ARG A 138 -8.74 -3.34 12.74
CA ARG A 138 -7.84 -3.16 13.90
C ARG A 138 -6.76 -2.10 13.68
N HIS A 139 -6.39 -1.85 12.44
CA HIS A 139 -5.40 -0.83 12.05
C HIS A 139 -6.02 0.46 11.51
N GLY A 140 -7.35 0.54 11.44
CA GLY A 140 -8.06 1.72 10.91
C GLY A 140 -8.23 1.72 9.38
N TYR A 141 -8.19 0.54 8.76
CA TYR A 141 -8.49 0.33 7.35
C TYR A 141 -9.85 -0.35 7.18
N GLU A 142 -10.79 0.33 6.55
CA GLU A 142 -12.12 -0.22 6.29
C GLU A 142 -12.20 -0.74 4.86
N ILE A 143 -12.52 -2.03 4.69
CA ILE A 143 -12.71 -2.64 3.37
C ILE A 143 -14.18 -2.53 2.98
N LEU A 144 -14.44 -1.84 1.87
CA LEU A 144 -15.78 -1.52 1.38
C LEU A 144 -16.28 -2.47 0.30
N GLY A 145 -15.38 -3.17 -0.39
CA GLY A 145 -15.76 -4.02 -1.49
C GLY A 145 -14.59 -4.67 -2.22
N PRO A 146 -14.88 -5.43 -3.29
CA PRO A 146 -13.86 -6.17 -4.03
C PRO A 146 -12.90 -5.22 -4.76
N PRO A 147 -11.74 -5.73 -5.22
CA PRO A 147 -10.86 -4.97 -6.08
C PRO A 147 -11.54 -4.54 -7.39
N PRO A 148 -11.12 -3.41 -7.99
CA PRO A 148 -11.58 -3.01 -9.31
C PRO A 148 -11.16 -4.06 -10.36
N PRO A 149 -11.93 -4.21 -11.46
CA PRO A 149 -11.52 -5.09 -12.54
C PRO A 149 -10.22 -4.60 -13.18
N ARG A 150 -9.38 -5.54 -13.63
CA ARG A 150 -8.20 -5.24 -14.46
C ARG A 150 -8.59 -4.58 -15.77
#